data_AF-A0A536SSE6-F1
#
_entry.id   AF-A0A536SSE6-F1
#
_cell.length_a   1.000
_cell.length_b   1.000
_cell.length_c   1.000
_cell.angle_alpha   90.00
_cell.angle_beta   90.00
_cell.angle_gamma   90.00
#
_symmetry.space_group_name_H-M   'P 1'
#
loop_
_entity.id
_entity.type
_entity.pdbx_description
1 polymer ?
#
loop_
_entity_poly.entity_id
_entity_poly.type
_entity_poly.pdbx_seq_one_letter_code
_entity_poly.pdbx_strand_id
1 'polypeptide(L)'
;VRQFYRLFMVPGMAHCALGPGTDAFDAQAALEDWVERGVAPDTIMASDPPSRTPQRKRPLCPYPEVAVYKGSGDARDASSFACR
;
A
#
# COMPACT_ATOMS: atom_id res chain seq x y z
N VAL A 1 -8.65 -18.48 5.05
CA VAL A 1 -7.38 -17.89 5.52
C VAL A 1 -7.39 -16.35 5.50
N ARG A 2 -7.72 -15.69 4.38
CA ARG A 2 -7.78 -14.20 4.29
C ARG A 2 -8.78 -13.47 5.20
N GLN A 3 -9.58 -14.22 5.96
CA GLN A 3 -10.55 -13.70 6.92
C GLN A 3 -9.90 -13.12 8.18
N PHE A 4 -8.69 -13.55 8.52
CA PHE A 4 -7.98 -13.09 9.73
C PHE A 4 -6.52 -12.68 9.48
N TYR A 5 -5.95 -13.03 8.32
CA TYR A 5 -4.56 -12.72 7.97
C TYR A 5 -4.47 -12.25 6.51
N ARG A 6 -3.77 -11.14 6.29
CA ARG A 6 -3.40 -10.61 4.96
C ARG A 6 -1.93 -10.20 5.00
N LEU A 7 -1.19 -10.53 3.94
CA LEU A 7 0.19 -10.12 3.73
C LEU A 7 0.22 -9.00 2.71
N PHE A 8 0.92 -7.90 3.02
CA PHE A 8 1.13 -6.78 2.09
C PHE A 8 2.62 -6.65 1.82
N MET A 9 3.02 -6.91 0.58
CA MET A 9 4.40 -6.70 0.16
C MET A 9 4.61 -5.23 -0.17
N VAL A 10 5.79 -4.67 0.17
CA VAL A 10 6.14 -3.28 -0.12
C VAL A 10 7.34 -3.24 -1.07
N PRO A 11 7.12 -3.22 -2.39
CA PRO A 11 8.21 -3.24 -3.35
C PRO A 11 9.11 -2.02 -3.22
N GLY A 12 10.42 -2.27 -3.08
CA GLY A 12 11.43 -1.22 -2.95
C GLY A 12 11.56 -0.62 -1.56
N MET A 13 10.78 -1.04 -0.56
CA MET A 13 11.08 -0.71 0.84
C MET A 13 12.25 -1.56 1.33
N ALA A 14 13.17 -0.95 2.07
CA ALA A 14 14.24 -1.69 2.74
C ALA A 14 13.75 -2.27 4.09
N HIS A 15 14.66 -2.51 5.04
CA HIS A 15 14.27 -3.05 6.35
C HIS A 15 13.47 -2.01 7.14
N CYS A 16 12.16 -2.23 7.25
CA CYS A 16 11.14 -1.41 7.93
C CYS A 16 10.86 -0.03 7.31
N ALA A 17 11.85 0.62 6.73
CA ALA A 17 11.72 1.93 6.09
C ALA A 17 12.80 2.10 5.01
N LEU A 18 12.81 3.26 4.36
CA LEU A 18 13.75 3.66 3.30
C LEU A 18 13.64 2.79 2.05
N GLY A 19 14.57 3.00 1.12
CA GLY A 19 14.58 2.38 -0.20
C GLY A 19 13.76 3.17 -1.24
N PRO A 20 13.75 2.74 -2.51
CA PRO A 20 13.06 3.44 -3.60
C PRO A 20 11.52 3.25 -3.62
N GLY A 21 10.96 2.49 -2.67
CA GLY A 21 9.52 2.21 -2.55
C GLY A 21 8.73 3.24 -1.74
N THR A 22 7.40 3.13 -1.76
CA THR A 22 6.50 3.91 -0.90
C THR A 22 6.44 3.26 0.48
N ASP A 23 7.29 3.72 1.41
CA ASP A 23 7.54 3.15 2.73
C ASP A 23 6.78 3.86 3.88
N ALA A 24 5.99 4.88 3.58
CA ALA A 24 5.11 5.53 4.57
C ALA A 24 3.67 5.03 4.42
N PHE A 25 3.11 4.43 5.47
CA PHE A 25 1.74 3.93 5.53
C PHE A 25 1.29 3.73 6.99
N ASP A 26 -0.02 3.73 7.22
CA ASP A 26 -0.60 3.53 8.56
C ASP A 26 -1.20 2.11 8.67
N ALA A 27 -0.37 1.15 9.06
CA ALA A 27 -0.80 -0.22 9.29
C ALA A 27 -1.59 -0.38 10.60
N GLN A 28 -1.40 0.52 11.58
CA GLN A 28 -2.06 0.46 12.87
C GLN A 28 -3.55 0.81 12.71
N ALA A 29 -3.86 1.91 12.02
CA ALA A 29 -5.25 2.27 11.71
C ALA A 29 -5.95 1.16 10.91
N ALA A 30 -5.26 0.55 9.93
CA ALA A 30 -5.82 -0.57 9.18
C ALA A 30 -6.12 -1.80 10.06
N LEU A 31 -5.34 -2.04 11.11
CA LEU A 31 -5.56 -3.13 12.05
C LEU A 31 -6.72 -2.82 13.02
N GLU A 32 -6.79 -1.61 13.55
CA GLU A 32 -7.88 -1.13 14.40
C GLU A 32 -9.23 -1.25 13.67
N ASP A 33 -9.30 -0.78 12.42
CA ASP A 33 -10.47 -0.89 11.55
C ASP A 33 -10.92 -2.35 11.37
N TRP A 34 -9.97 -3.26 11.18
CA TRP A 34 -10.26 -4.66 11.00
C TRP A 34 -10.78 -5.31 12.29
N VAL A 35 -10.08 -5.09 13.41
CA VAL A 35 -10.40 -5.75 14.68
C VAL A 35 -11.68 -5.19 15.30
N GLU A 36 -11.82 -3.86 15.31
CA GLU A 36 -12.90 -3.19 16.05
C GLU A 36 -14.16 -3.00 15.21
N ARG A 37 -14.01 -2.84 13.89
CA ARG A 37 -15.13 -2.55 12.98
C ARG A 37 -15.41 -3.67 11.99
N GLY A 38 -14.62 -4.74 11.99
CA GLY A 38 -14.74 -5.83 11.03
C GLY A 38 -14.38 -5.43 9.59
N VAL A 39 -13.70 -4.29 9.39
CA VAL A 39 -13.35 -3.76 8.07
C VAL A 39 -11.94 -4.22 7.71
N ALA A 40 -11.83 -5.38 7.08
CA ALA A 40 -10.54 -5.90 6.62
C ALA A 40 -9.99 -5.04 5.47
N PRO A 41 -8.68 -4.70 5.46
CA PRO A 41 -8.12 -3.80 4.44
C PRO A 41 -7.98 -4.52 3.10
N ASP A 42 -8.75 -4.11 2.08
CA ASP A 42 -8.58 -4.58 0.70
C ASP A 42 -7.33 -4.00 0.03
N THR A 43 -6.87 -2.85 0.51
CA THR A 43 -5.55 -2.27 0.22
C THR A 43 -5.08 -1.45 1.42
N ILE A 44 -3.77 -1.20 1.53
CA ILE A 44 -3.23 -0.18 2.43
C ILE A 44 -2.61 0.92 1.57
N MET A 45 -3.02 2.17 1.74
CA MET A 45 -2.45 3.27 0.97
C MET A 45 -1.04 3.59 1.48
N ALA A 46 -0.04 3.52 0.61
CA ALA A 46 1.32 3.90 0.92
C ALA A 46 1.77 5.10 0.09
N SER A 47 2.71 5.88 0.62
CA SER A 47 3.35 7.01 -0.05
C SER A 47 4.85 7.03 0.16
N ASP A 48 5.54 7.87 -0.61
CA ASP A 48 6.84 8.37 -0.20
C ASP A 48 6.69 9.20 1.10
N PRO A 49 7.70 9.23 1.98
CA PRO A 49 7.70 10.10 3.15
C PRO A 49 7.82 11.57 2.72
N PRO A 50 7.39 12.55 3.55
CA PRO A 50 7.41 13.97 3.21
C PRO A 50 8.79 14.51 2.81
N SER A 51 9.86 13.91 3.33
CA SER A 51 11.25 14.26 3.03
C SER A 51 11.73 13.83 1.64
N ARG A 52 10.95 13.03 0.90
CA ARG A 52 11.36 12.45 -0.39
C ARG A 52 10.56 13.03 -1.54
N THR A 53 11.23 13.31 -2.65
CA THR A 53 10.59 13.74 -3.89
C THR A 53 11.01 12.83 -5.05
N PRO A 54 10.13 12.57 -6.02
CA PRO A 54 8.73 13.01 -6.09
C PRO A 54 7.84 12.30 -5.05
N GLN A 55 6.73 12.94 -4.67
CA GLN A 55 5.72 12.36 -3.78
C GLN A 55 4.83 11.37 -4.56
N ARG A 56 5.14 10.08 -4.52
CA ARG A 56 4.33 9.02 -5.15
C ARG A 56 3.41 8.38 -4.12
N LYS A 57 2.27 7.87 -4.59
CA LYS A 57 1.36 7.01 -3.82
C LYS A 57 1.14 5.69 -4.55
N ARG A 58 1.03 4.60 -3.79
CA ARG A 58 0.73 3.26 -4.32
C ARG A 58 -0.21 2.53 -3.36
N PRO A 59 -1.21 1.80 -3.87
CA PRO A 59 -1.93 0.85 -3.04
C PRO A 59 -1.01 -0.35 -2.76
N LEU A 60 -0.81 -0.70 -1.50
CA LEU A 60 -0.27 -1.99 -1.12
C LEU A 60 -1.39 -3.03 -1.29
N CYS A 61 -1.09 -4.07 -2.04
CA CYS A 61 -2.05 -5.10 -2.42
C CYS A 61 -1.92 -6.35 -1.53
N PRO A 62 -3.03 -7.04 -1.25
CA PRO A 62 -3.00 -8.27 -0.49
C PRO A 62 -2.40 -9.39 -1.34
N TYR A 63 -1.32 -10.01 -0.85
CA TYR A 63 -0.60 -11.07 -1.55
C TYR A 63 -1.55 -12.20 -2.00
N PRO A 64 -1.48 -12.66 -3.27
CA PRO A 64 -0.38 -12.43 -4.22
C PRO A 64 -0.58 -11.29 -5.22
N GLU A 65 -1.61 -10.45 -5.04
CA GLU A 65 -1.87 -9.34 -5.95
C GLU A 65 -0.77 -8.27 -5.86
N VAL A 66 -0.55 -7.56 -6.96
CA VAL A 66 0.42 -6.46 -7.06
C VAL A 66 -0.23 -5.22 -7.65
N ALA A 67 0.32 -4.05 -7.34
CA ALA A 67 -0.17 -2.79 -7.90
C ALA A 67 0.24 -2.67 -9.38
N VAL A 68 -0.73 -2.80 -10.28
CA VAL A 68 -0.55 -2.68 -11.73
C VAL A 68 -1.09 -1.35 -12.22
N TYR A 69 -0.28 -0.60 -12.99
CA TYR A 69 -0.71 0.65 -13.61
C TYR A 69 -1.83 0.40 -14.62
N LYS A 70 -2.88 1.21 -14.58
CA LYS A 70 -4.08 1.05 -15.44
C LYS A 70 -3.82 1.41 -16.91
N GLY A 71 -2.67 2.02 -17.22
CA GLY A 71 -2.30 2.45 -18.57
C GLY A 71 -2.58 3.93 -18.84
N SER A 72 -3.28 4.62 -17.93
CA SER A 72 -3.64 6.04 -18.04
C SER A 72 -3.68 6.72 -16.66
N GLY A 73 -3.48 8.04 -16.63
CA GLY A 73 -3.45 8.85 -15.41
C GLY A 73 -2.03 9.25 -15.01
N ASP A 74 -1.88 10.01 -13.93
CA ASP A 74 -0.54 10.31 -13.40
C ASP A 74 0.03 9.04 -12.74
N ALA A 75 1.20 8.60 -13.20
CA ALA A 75 1.90 7.47 -12.62
C ALA A 75 2.35 7.71 -11.16
N ARG A 76 2.23 8.93 -10.63
CA ARG A 76 2.48 9.24 -9.21
C ARG A 76 1.25 9.03 -8.33
N ASP A 77 0.06 9.03 -8.91
CA ASP A 77 -1.19 8.88 -8.17
C ASP A 77 -1.55 7.40 -8.00
N ALA A 78 -1.99 7.03 -6.79
CA ALA A 78 -2.47 5.69 -6.49
C ALA A 78 -3.74 5.35 -7.27
N SER A 79 -4.57 6.36 -7.62
CA SER A 79 -5.79 6.17 -8.41
C SER A 79 -5.53 5.55 -9.79
N SER A 80 -4.32 5.73 -10.32
CA SER A 80 -3.87 5.18 -11.61
C SER A 80 -3.44 3.71 -11.52
N PHE A 81 -3.51 3.07 -10.35
CA PHE A 81 -3.13 1.68 -10.13
C PHE A 81 -4.34 0.84 -9.65
N ALA A 82 -4.27 -0.47 -9.86
CA ALA A 82 -5.21 -1.44 -9.31
C ALA A 82 -4.46 -2.71 -8.86
N CYS A 83 -4.95 -3.36 -7.81
CA CYS A 83 -4.46 -4.67 -7.40
C CYS A 83 -4.97 -5.73 -8.37
N ARG A 84 -4.04 -6.50 -8.96
CA ARG A 84 -4.29 -7.57 -9.92
C ARG A 84 -3.23 -8.66 -9.80
#